data_AF-A0A350G6X7-F1
#
_entry.id   AF-A0A350G6X7-F1
#
_cell.length_a   1.000
_cell.length_b   1.000
_cell.length_c   1.000
_cell.angle_alpha   90.00
_cell.angle_beta   90.00
_cell.angle_gamma   90.00
#
_symmetry.space_group_name_H-M   'P 1'
#
loop_
_entity.id
_entity.type
_entity.pdbx_description
1 polymer ?
#
loop_
_entity_poly.entity_id
_entity_poly.type
_entity_poly.pdbx_seq_one_letter_code
_entity_poly.pdbx_strand_id
1 'polypeptide(L)'
;MNKKPFPLFNLLTIGLLVLSACNLPGEAIPTETPTPTVNSSATSAFAASQTKRAEPTETPTATATESVTPEPTSTSTPEPVTAEVVRESNCRIGPAGNYDLVAKYQVGQALEVVANDLGAGYIFVKNPEKPEEQCYLLTQNIRTSGDVSILPKFTPLASPTAAPYFDVSFDKFDKCEGKDFAKFILVNVGSAPFRSVYIKVTDDKAGKSVETSYNAFDLRVGCVLAKNIAPLEQGGTGYVSSPQFNWNATGNKLRAIIMLCTEQGLQGTCVTRILDLK
;
A
#
# COMPACT_ATOMS: atom_id res chain seq x y z
N MET A 1 -11.88 51.14 -29.97
CA MET A 1 -11.14 50.48 -31.06
C MET A 1 -9.94 51.32 -31.41
N ASN A 2 -8.72 50.85 -31.09
CA ASN A 2 -7.46 51.35 -31.65
C ASN A 2 -6.43 50.22 -31.53
N LYS A 3 -6.17 49.53 -32.65
CA LYS A 3 -5.22 48.41 -32.74
C LYS A 3 -3.81 49.00 -32.90
N LYS A 4 -2.89 48.66 -32.01
CA LYS A 4 -1.44 48.87 -32.23
C LYS A 4 -0.78 47.52 -32.56
N PRO A 5 0.08 47.45 -33.59
CA PRO A 5 0.63 46.20 -34.09
C PRO A 5 1.83 45.70 -33.26
N PHE A 6 1.90 44.37 -33.20
CA PHE A 6 2.86 43.52 -32.50
C PHE A 6 4.11 43.28 -33.36
N PRO A 7 5.35 43.48 -32.89
CA PRO A 7 6.54 43.15 -33.66
C PRO A 7 6.96 41.69 -33.44
N LEU A 8 6.80 40.93 -34.51
CA LEU A 8 6.91 39.47 -34.67
C LEU A 8 8.36 39.01 -34.95
N PHE A 9 9.38 39.59 -34.29
CA PHE A 9 10.78 39.49 -34.74
C PHE A 9 11.78 38.83 -33.78
N ASN A 10 11.34 38.07 -32.77
CA ASN A 10 12.25 37.42 -31.81
C ASN A 10 12.15 35.88 -31.76
N LEU A 11 11.59 35.25 -32.79
CA LEU A 11 11.29 33.81 -32.79
C LEU A 11 12.23 32.93 -33.66
N LEU A 12 13.45 33.39 -34.01
CA LEU A 12 14.29 32.68 -35.00
C LEU A 12 15.80 32.57 -34.68
N THR A 13 16.22 32.59 -33.40
CA THR A 13 17.67 32.58 -33.09
C THR A 13 18.13 31.73 -31.89
N ILE A 14 17.34 30.79 -31.37
CA ILE A 14 17.84 29.78 -30.40
C ILE A 14 17.29 28.40 -30.77
N GLY A 15 17.63 27.97 -31.98
CA GLY A 15 17.34 26.64 -32.50
C GLY A 15 18.60 26.08 -33.14
N LEU A 16 19.69 25.95 -32.37
CA LEU A 16 20.89 25.21 -32.78
C LEU A 16 21.85 25.06 -31.58
N LEU A 17 21.69 24.02 -30.75
CA LEU A 17 22.83 23.51 -29.98
C LEU A 17 22.70 22.00 -29.70
N VAL A 18 23.11 21.25 -30.72
CA VAL A 18 23.94 20.03 -30.72
C VAL A 18 23.61 18.89 -29.76
N LEU A 19 23.17 17.78 -30.37
CA LEU A 19 23.27 16.41 -29.89
C LEU A 19 24.72 15.90 -29.88
N SER A 20 25.18 15.37 -28.74
CA SER A 20 26.27 14.37 -28.59
C SER A 20 26.36 14.02 -27.09
N ALA A 21 26.30 12.77 -26.59
CA ALA A 21 27.07 11.61 -26.99
C ALA A 21 26.38 10.27 -26.61
N CYS A 22 26.73 9.23 -27.37
CA CYS A 22 26.42 7.81 -27.13
C CYS A 22 27.57 7.10 -26.36
N ASN A 23 27.20 5.94 -25.81
CA ASN A 23 28.00 4.73 -25.55
C ASN A 23 28.99 4.68 -24.37
N LEU A 24 28.73 3.76 -23.44
CA LEU A 24 29.71 2.78 -22.97
C LEU A 24 29.01 1.46 -22.55
N PRO A 25 29.65 0.29 -22.74
CA PRO A 25 29.04 -1.02 -22.82
C PRO A 25 28.88 -1.73 -21.47
N GLY A 26 28.04 -2.76 -21.49
CA GLY A 26 27.69 -3.59 -20.34
C GLY A 26 28.74 -4.60 -19.94
N GLU A 27 28.55 -5.11 -18.72
CA GLU A 27 29.24 -6.27 -18.20
C GLU A 27 28.23 -7.18 -17.51
N ALA A 28 28.31 -8.47 -17.83
CA ALA A 28 27.39 -9.51 -17.43
C ALA A 28 28.06 -10.45 -16.41
N ILE A 29 27.31 -10.76 -15.33
CA ILE A 29 27.10 -12.11 -14.69
C ILE A 29 28.35 -12.75 -14.03
N PRO A 30 28.27 -13.29 -12.77
CA PRO A 30 27.70 -14.62 -12.54
C PRO A 30 26.61 -14.75 -11.47
N THR A 31 25.61 -15.53 -11.87
CA THR A 31 24.71 -16.36 -11.08
C THR A 31 25.48 -17.42 -10.31
N GLU A 32 25.18 -17.62 -9.03
CA GLU A 32 25.41 -18.92 -8.37
C GLU A 32 24.12 -19.43 -7.75
N THR A 33 23.71 -20.60 -8.25
CA THR A 33 22.78 -21.53 -7.63
C THR A 33 23.57 -22.79 -7.35
N PRO A 34 23.43 -23.37 -6.16
CA PRO A 34 23.51 -24.82 -6.05
C PRO A 34 22.22 -25.38 -5.46
N THR A 35 21.61 -26.28 -6.23
CA THR A 35 20.58 -27.24 -5.81
C THR A 35 21.27 -28.54 -5.30
N PRO A 36 20.51 -29.58 -4.96
CA PRO A 36 20.34 -30.13 -3.62
C PRO A 36 21.31 -31.27 -3.29
N THR A 37 21.37 -31.69 -2.02
CA THR A 37 21.94 -33.00 -1.66
C THR A 37 20.90 -33.82 -0.91
N VAL A 38 20.35 -34.80 -1.61
CA VAL A 38 19.65 -35.95 -1.04
C VAL A 38 20.72 -37.00 -0.74
N ASN A 39 20.72 -37.60 0.46
CA ASN A 39 21.28 -38.93 0.60
C ASN A 39 20.57 -39.72 1.71
N SER A 40 19.92 -40.81 1.28
CA SER A 40 19.42 -41.92 2.09
C SER A 40 20.56 -42.77 2.64
N SER A 41 20.35 -43.39 3.80
CA SER A 41 20.72 -44.78 4.19
C SER A 41 20.44 -44.93 5.69
N ALA A 42 19.42 -45.65 6.16
CA ALA A 42 19.21 -47.09 6.17
C ALA A 42 20.15 -47.88 7.12
N THR A 43 19.47 -48.49 8.12
CA THR A 43 19.66 -49.85 8.69
C THR A 43 20.63 -50.13 9.85
N SER A 44 19.97 -50.57 10.94
CA SER A 44 20.20 -51.78 11.76
C SER A 44 21.37 -51.89 12.73
N ALA A 45 21.00 -52.15 14.00
CA ALA A 45 21.77 -53.01 14.90
C ALA A 45 20.80 -53.92 15.70
N PHE A 46 21.02 -55.23 15.54
CA PHE A 46 20.44 -56.32 16.31
C PHE A 46 21.15 -56.48 17.67
N ALA A 47 20.43 -56.94 18.69
CA ALA A 47 20.94 -57.80 19.77
C ALA A 47 19.75 -58.50 20.47
N ALA A 48 19.50 -59.78 20.16
CA ALA A 48 19.83 -60.96 20.98
C ALA A 48 18.93 -61.09 22.25
N SER A 49 17.89 -61.92 22.19
CA SER A 49 17.87 -63.37 22.49
C SER A 49 17.81 -63.68 23.99
N GLN A 50 16.71 -64.29 24.42
CA GLN A 50 16.72 -65.28 25.50
C GLN A 50 15.56 -66.27 25.33
N THR A 51 15.94 -67.52 25.08
CA THR A 51 15.13 -68.73 25.08
C THR A 51 14.59 -69.05 26.47
N LYS A 52 13.29 -69.38 26.55
CA LYS A 52 12.77 -70.21 27.64
C LYS A 52 11.77 -71.23 27.08
N ARG A 53 12.04 -72.49 27.40
CA ARG A 53 11.31 -73.71 27.00
C ARG A 53 10.32 -74.09 28.11
N ALA A 54 9.09 -74.40 27.73
CA ALA A 54 8.09 -75.20 28.48
C ALA A 54 7.01 -75.61 27.46
N GLU A 55 6.96 -76.87 27.02
CA GLU A 55 6.14 -77.99 27.53
C GLU A 55 4.77 -78.07 26.80
N PRO A 56 4.39 -79.23 26.22
CA PRO A 56 3.18 -79.34 25.41
C PRO A 56 1.96 -79.59 26.30
N THR A 57 0.95 -78.73 26.18
CA THR A 57 -0.39 -78.97 26.74
C THR A 57 -1.35 -79.13 25.57
N GLU A 58 -2.02 -80.29 25.50
CA GLU A 58 -3.11 -80.53 24.55
C GLU A 58 -4.36 -79.75 24.98
N THR A 59 -4.95 -78.96 24.08
CA THR A 59 -6.33 -78.44 24.21
C THR A 59 -6.87 -78.01 22.83
N PRO A 60 -8.21 -77.87 22.65
CA PRO A 60 -8.99 -78.54 21.63
C PRO A 60 -9.05 -77.74 20.31
N THR A 61 -9.39 -78.45 19.23
CA THR A 61 -9.72 -77.83 17.93
C THR A 61 -10.89 -76.85 18.07
N ALA A 62 -10.63 -75.57 17.85
CA ALA A 62 -11.66 -74.54 17.68
C ALA A 62 -12.07 -74.46 16.21
N THR A 63 -13.34 -74.69 15.94
CA THR A 63 -14.00 -74.41 14.66
C THR A 63 -13.81 -72.93 14.30
N ALA A 64 -13.26 -72.67 13.12
CA ALA A 64 -13.14 -71.32 12.57
C ALA A 64 -14.54 -70.81 12.19
N THR A 65 -15.09 -69.89 12.98
CA THR A 65 -16.22 -69.05 12.57
C THR A 65 -15.65 -67.95 11.67
N GLU A 66 -16.08 -67.90 10.41
CA GLU A 66 -15.74 -66.80 9.49
C GLU A 66 -16.24 -65.48 10.09
N SER A 67 -15.30 -64.61 10.46
CA SER A 67 -15.59 -63.25 10.90
C SER A 67 -15.76 -62.38 9.66
N VAL A 68 -16.99 -61.93 9.40
CA VAL A 68 -17.28 -60.95 8.35
C VAL A 68 -16.63 -59.63 8.76
N THR A 69 -15.53 -59.27 8.10
CA THR A 69 -14.87 -57.97 8.29
C THR A 69 -15.77 -56.90 7.67
N PRO A 70 -16.21 -55.86 8.41
CA PRO A 70 -17.01 -54.79 7.82
C PRO A 70 -16.17 -54.06 6.76
N GLU A 71 -16.72 -53.92 5.56
CA GLU A 71 -16.14 -53.14 4.47
C GLU A 71 -15.99 -51.67 4.90
N PRO A 72 -14.88 -50.98 4.56
CA PRO A 72 -14.71 -49.58 4.95
C PRO A 72 -15.81 -48.72 4.34
N THR A 73 -16.64 -48.14 5.20
CA THR A 73 -17.67 -47.19 4.79
C THR A 73 -16.99 -45.96 4.18
N SER A 74 -17.26 -45.67 2.90
CA SER A 74 -16.78 -44.47 2.23
C SER A 74 -17.26 -43.23 3.01
N THR A 75 -16.34 -42.54 3.69
CA THR A 75 -16.65 -41.28 4.34
C THR A 75 -16.75 -40.22 3.25
N SER A 76 -17.94 -39.65 3.02
CA SER A 76 -18.13 -38.57 2.05
C SER A 76 -17.21 -37.40 2.40
N THR A 77 -16.28 -37.06 1.51
CA THR A 77 -15.51 -35.83 1.67
C THR A 77 -16.47 -34.67 1.37
N PRO A 78 -16.64 -33.69 2.28
CA PRO A 78 -17.55 -32.58 2.04
C PRO A 78 -17.13 -31.82 0.78
N GLU A 79 -18.10 -31.51 -0.08
CA GLU A 79 -17.85 -30.68 -1.26
C GLU A 79 -17.35 -29.29 -0.83
N PRO A 80 -16.38 -28.70 -1.55
CA PRO A 80 -15.87 -27.38 -1.22
C PRO A 80 -16.97 -26.33 -1.39
N VAL A 81 -17.04 -25.42 -0.43
CA VAL A 81 -17.93 -24.26 -0.53
C VAL A 81 -17.38 -23.33 -1.61
N THR A 82 -18.24 -22.86 -2.51
CA THR A 82 -17.85 -22.00 -3.63
C THR A 82 -18.59 -20.67 -3.63
N ALA A 83 -17.99 -19.66 -4.23
CA ALA A 83 -18.57 -18.34 -4.42
C ALA A 83 -18.49 -17.96 -5.90
N GLU A 84 -19.64 -17.74 -6.53
CA GLU A 84 -19.73 -17.17 -7.86
C GLU A 84 -19.85 -15.65 -7.77
N VAL A 85 -19.01 -14.92 -8.50
CA VAL A 85 -19.04 -13.47 -8.56
C VAL A 85 -20.20 -13.01 -9.42
N VAL A 86 -21.16 -12.28 -8.82
CA VAL A 86 -22.35 -11.75 -9.53
C VAL A 86 -22.23 -10.26 -9.83
N ARG A 87 -21.29 -9.56 -9.19
CA ARG A 87 -20.88 -8.17 -9.46
C ARG A 87 -19.37 -8.07 -9.35
N GLU A 88 -18.73 -7.24 -10.18
CA GLU A 88 -17.28 -6.99 -10.06
C GLU A 88 -16.93 -6.69 -8.60
N SER A 89 -15.93 -7.40 -8.08
CA SER A 89 -15.60 -7.35 -6.66
C SER A 89 -14.10 -7.30 -6.44
N ASN A 90 -13.69 -6.41 -5.54
CA ASN A 90 -12.32 -6.25 -5.11
C ASN A 90 -11.99 -7.28 -4.03
N CYS A 91 -10.88 -7.98 -4.17
CA CYS A 91 -10.36 -8.89 -3.17
C CYS A 91 -9.19 -8.26 -2.42
N ARG A 92 -9.31 -8.13 -1.10
CA ARG A 92 -8.36 -7.38 -0.25
C ARG A 92 -7.79 -8.23 0.88
N ILE A 93 -6.66 -7.83 1.44
CA ILE A 93 -6.08 -8.52 2.62
C ILE A 93 -6.90 -8.32 3.92
N GLY A 94 -7.92 -7.46 3.90
CA GLY A 94 -8.83 -7.23 5.01
C GLY A 94 -10.21 -6.69 4.59
N PRO A 95 -11.18 -6.65 5.51
CA PRO A 95 -12.59 -6.41 5.24
C PRO A 95 -12.94 -4.92 5.23
N ALA A 96 -12.38 -4.15 4.29
CA ALA A 96 -12.78 -2.76 3.98
C ALA A 96 -11.95 -2.18 2.84
N GLY A 97 -12.34 -1.01 2.34
CA GLY A 97 -11.66 -0.31 1.25
C GLY A 97 -10.22 0.17 1.57
N ASN A 98 -9.85 0.30 2.84
CA ASN A 98 -8.54 0.78 3.27
C ASN A 98 -7.47 -0.31 3.42
N TYR A 99 -7.84 -1.59 3.25
CA TYR A 99 -6.87 -2.68 3.16
C TYR A 99 -6.34 -2.83 1.73
N ASP A 100 -5.13 -3.33 1.56
CA ASP A 100 -4.52 -3.49 0.23
C ASP A 100 -5.33 -4.42 -0.67
N LEU A 101 -5.44 -4.03 -1.94
CA LEU A 101 -6.08 -4.79 -3.00
C LEU A 101 -5.09 -5.81 -3.57
N VAL A 102 -5.45 -7.09 -3.56
CA VAL A 102 -4.62 -8.17 -4.09
C VAL A 102 -5.15 -8.75 -5.39
N ALA A 103 -6.46 -8.75 -5.60
CA ALA A 103 -7.08 -9.21 -6.83
C ALA A 103 -8.38 -8.46 -7.12
N LYS A 104 -8.84 -8.53 -8.38
CA LYS A 104 -10.18 -8.11 -8.80
C LYS A 104 -10.83 -9.26 -9.53
N TYR A 105 -12.06 -9.57 -9.17
CA TYR A 105 -12.82 -10.63 -9.81
C TYR A 105 -14.01 -10.07 -10.59
N GLN A 106 -14.16 -10.57 -11.80
CA GLN A 106 -15.21 -10.25 -12.76
C GLN A 106 -16.41 -11.18 -12.57
N VAL A 107 -17.55 -10.76 -13.10
CA VAL A 107 -18.80 -11.54 -13.05
C VAL A 107 -18.62 -12.91 -13.70
N GLY A 108 -19.19 -13.95 -13.08
CA GLY A 108 -19.13 -15.35 -13.53
C GLY A 108 -17.92 -16.13 -13.03
N GLN A 109 -16.95 -15.49 -12.39
CA GLN A 109 -15.82 -16.23 -11.79
C GLN A 109 -16.28 -17.01 -10.57
N ALA A 110 -15.91 -18.30 -10.52
CA ALA A 110 -16.13 -19.17 -9.37
C ALA A 110 -14.85 -19.27 -8.54
N LEU A 111 -14.97 -19.11 -7.23
CA LEU A 111 -13.87 -19.10 -6.29
C LEU A 111 -14.14 -20.09 -5.17
N GLU A 112 -13.08 -20.77 -4.70
CA GLU A 112 -13.14 -21.61 -3.52
C GLU A 112 -13.24 -20.73 -2.27
N VAL A 113 -14.21 -21.01 -1.41
CA VAL A 113 -14.40 -20.32 -0.13
C VAL A 113 -13.72 -21.14 0.96
N VAL A 114 -12.77 -20.51 1.66
CA VAL A 114 -11.93 -21.18 2.65
C VAL A 114 -12.29 -20.79 4.09
N ALA A 115 -12.90 -19.63 4.30
CA ALA A 115 -13.35 -19.18 5.61
C ALA A 115 -14.54 -18.22 5.49
N ASN A 116 -15.37 -18.19 6.54
CA ASN A 116 -16.41 -17.19 6.72
C ASN A 116 -15.90 -16.02 7.58
N ASP A 117 -16.58 -14.88 7.53
CA ASP A 117 -16.23 -13.73 8.37
C ASP A 117 -16.87 -13.78 9.77
N LEU A 118 -16.56 -12.77 10.59
CA LEU A 118 -17.12 -12.59 11.93
C LEU A 118 -18.45 -11.80 11.96
N GLY A 119 -19.16 -11.70 10.84
CA GLY A 119 -20.44 -10.98 10.70
C GLY A 119 -20.35 -9.61 10.04
N ALA A 120 -19.33 -9.34 9.22
CA ALA A 120 -19.07 -8.04 8.60
C ALA A 120 -19.50 -7.93 7.11
N GLY A 121 -20.08 -8.98 6.54
CA GLY A 121 -20.54 -9.01 5.14
C GLY A 121 -19.46 -9.37 4.10
N TYR A 122 -18.44 -10.12 4.51
CA TYR A 122 -17.34 -10.62 3.68
C TYR A 122 -17.22 -12.14 3.76
N ILE A 123 -16.51 -12.70 2.79
CA ILE A 123 -16.08 -14.10 2.80
C ILE A 123 -14.61 -14.19 2.39
N PHE A 124 -13.92 -15.24 2.84
CA PHE A 124 -12.52 -15.46 2.50
C PHE A 124 -12.42 -16.47 1.37
N VAL A 125 -11.85 -16.04 0.25
CA VAL A 125 -11.69 -16.86 -0.96
C VAL A 125 -10.22 -17.10 -1.26
N LYS A 126 -9.95 -18.25 -1.88
CA LYS A 126 -8.62 -18.57 -2.40
C LYS A 126 -8.39 -17.87 -3.73
N ASN A 127 -7.22 -17.26 -3.91
CA ASN A 127 -6.85 -16.73 -5.22
C ASN A 127 -6.50 -17.89 -6.17
N PRO A 128 -7.22 -18.07 -7.31
CA PRO A 128 -6.95 -19.15 -8.25
C PRO A 128 -5.58 -19.04 -8.93
N GLU A 129 -5.07 -17.83 -9.14
CA GLU A 129 -3.78 -17.57 -9.78
C GLU A 129 -2.62 -17.75 -8.81
N LYS A 130 -2.87 -17.54 -7.51
CA LYS A 130 -1.90 -17.63 -6.42
C LYS A 130 -2.52 -18.32 -5.21
N PRO A 131 -2.57 -19.66 -5.19
CA PRO A 131 -3.24 -20.47 -4.16
C PRO A 131 -2.85 -20.16 -2.71
N GLU A 132 -1.64 -19.63 -2.50
CA GLU A 132 -1.10 -19.16 -1.23
C GLU A 132 -1.69 -17.81 -0.76
N GLU A 133 -2.24 -17.02 -1.68
CA GLU A 133 -2.93 -15.77 -1.38
C GLU A 133 -4.42 -16.04 -1.15
N GLN A 134 -4.93 -15.55 -0.02
CA GLN A 134 -6.34 -15.59 0.33
C GLN A 134 -6.79 -14.17 0.63
N CYS A 135 -8.04 -13.84 0.33
CA CYS A 135 -8.50 -12.46 0.42
C CYS A 135 -9.99 -12.33 0.70
N TYR A 136 -10.35 -11.18 1.26
CA TYR A 136 -11.70 -10.79 1.59
C TYR A 136 -12.46 -10.32 0.36
N LEU A 137 -13.61 -10.93 0.14
CA LEU A 137 -14.53 -10.59 -0.92
C LEU A 137 -15.88 -10.19 -0.32
N LEU A 138 -16.49 -9.13 -0.85
CA LEU A 138 -17.81 -8.66 -0.39
C LEU A 138 -18.90 -9.70 -0.69
N THR A 139 -19.58 -10.18 0.35
CA THR A 139 -20.64 -11.20 0.25
C THR A 139 -21.81 -10.72 -0.63
N GLN A 140 -22.11 -9.42 -0.61
CA GLN A 140 -23.15 -8.83 -1.47
C GLN A 140 -22.84 -8.86 -2.98
N ASN A 141 -21.60 -9.16 -3.36
CA ASN A 141 -21.17 -9.23 -4.76
C ASN A 141 -21.03 -10.67 -5.26
N ILE A 142 -21.34 -11.65 -4.43
CA ILE A 142 -21.21 -13.07 -4.75
C ILE A 142 -22.50 -13.84 -4.45
N ARG A 143 -22.59 -15.02 -5.03
CA ARG A 143 -23.57 -16.05 -4.70
C ARG A 143 -22.81 -17.29 -4.24
N THR A 144 -22.99 -17.67 -2.99
CA THR A 144 -22.34 -18.85 -2.42
C THR A 144 -23.12 -20.13 -2.71
N SER A 145 -22.41 -21.25 -2.81
CA SER A 145 -22.95 -22.61 -2.95
C SER A 145 -22.25 -23.54 -1.94
N GLY A 146 -23.03 -24.34 -1.21
CA GLY A 146 -22.55 -25.09 -0.04
C GLY A 146 -22.88 -24.41 1.29
N ASP A 147 -22.65 -25.11 2.40
CA ASP A 147 -22.90 -24.57 3.74
C ASP A 147 -21.69 -23.74 4.23
N VAL A 148 -21.83 -22.42 4.28
CA VAL A 148 -20.78 -21.51 4.79
C VAL A 148 -20.62 -21.58 6.31
N SER A 149 -21.55 -22.22 7.03
CA SER A 149 -21.56 -22.31 8.50
C SER A 149 -20.55 -23.31 9.02
N ILE A 150 -20.16 -24.29 8.19
CA ILE A 150 -19.12 -25.29 8.52
C ILE A 150 -17.70 -24.76 8.32
N LEU A 151 -17.55 -23.61 7.67
CA LEU A 151 -16.24 -23.02 7.42
C LEU A 151 -15.66 -22.40 8.71
N PRO A 152 -14.33 -22.43 8.87
CA PRO A 152 -13.68 -21.70 9.94
C PRO A 152 -13.97 -20.19 9.80
N LYS A 153 -13.89 -19.47 10.92
CA LYS A 153 -13.99 -18.01 10.93
C LYS A 153 -12.61 -17.40 11.02
N PHE A 154 -12.32 -16.41 10.17
CA PHE A 154 -11.02 -15.73 10.17
C PHE A 154 -11.14 -14.31 10.77
N THR A 155 -10.28 -14.00 11.72
CA THR A 155 -10.17 -12.65 12.29
C THR A 155 -9.30 -11.81 11.36
N PRO A 156 -9.78 -10.66 10.89
CA PRO A 156 -8.98 -9.80 10.03
C PRO A 156 -7.74 -9.30 10.73
N LEU A 157 -6.69 -9.07 9.93
CA LEU A 157 -5.57 -8.24 10.34
C LEU A 157 -6.11 -6.91 10.87
N ALA A 158 -5.40 -6.32 11.83
CA ALA A 158 -5.77 -5.00 12.32
C ALA A 158 -5.87 -4.03 11.13
N SER A 159 -6.90 -3.20 11.15
CA SER A 159 -7.05 -2.17 10.12
C SER A 159 -5.79 -1.33 10.06
N PRO A 160 -5.22 -1.09 8.86
CA PRO A 160 -4.12 -0.16 8.73
C PRO A 160 -4.55 1.18 9.33
N THR A 161 -3.80 1.65 10.31
CA THR A 161 -4.04 2.96 10.93
C THR A 161 -3.45 4.01 10.00
N ALA A 162 -4.28 4.94 9.52
CA ALA A 162 -3.79 6.03 8.69
C ALA A 162 -2.82 6.89 9.52
N ALA A 163 -1.60 7.07 9.01
CA ALA A 163 -0.55 7.84 9.66
C ALA A 163 -0.20 9.05 8.77
N PRO A 164 -0.49 10.28 9.20
CA PRO A 164 -0.09 11.46 8.46
C PRO A 164 1.43 11.63 8.53
N TYR A 165 2.06 11.86 7.40
CA TYR A 165 3.49 12.19 7.30
C TYR A 165 3.72 12.93 5.98
N PHE A 166 4.59 13.94 5.98
CA PHE A 166 4.96 14.64 4.75
C PHE A 166 6.42 15.04 4.77
N ASP A 167 6.98 15.16 3.57
CA ASP A 167 8.26 15.79 3.30
C ASP A 167 8.03 17.19 2.77
N VAL A 168 9.01 18.06 3.03
CA VAL A 168 8.96 19.45 2.62
C VAL A 168 10.35 19.91 2.20
N SER A 169 10.36 20.72 1.15
CA SER A 169 11.57 21.38 0.66
C SER A 169 11.25 22.82 0.27
N PHE A 170 12.26 23.67 0.35
CA PHE A 170 12.20 25.02 -0.19
C PHE A 170 12.35 24.97 -1.72
N ASP A 171 11.42 25.62 -2.44
CA ASP A 171 11.48 25.76 -3.90
C ASP A 171 12.36 26.97 -4.24
N LYS A 172 11.85 28.16 -3.93
CA LYS A 172 12.47 29.45 -4.25
C LYS A 172 11.76 30.60 -3.55
N PHE A 173 12.35 31.78 -3.64
CA PHE A 173 11.61 33.04 -3.52
C PHE A 173 10.92 33.36 -4.85
N ASP A 174 9.68 33.78 -4.79
CA ASP A 174 8.92 34.26 -5.96
C ASP A 174 8.30 35.63 -5.64
N LYS A 175 7.86 36.34 -6.67
CA LYS A 175 7.38 37.72 -6.58
C LYS A 175 5.91 37.82 -6.99
N CYS A 176 5.13 38.48 -6.16
CA CYS A 176 3.79 38.93 -6.50
C CYS A 176 3.76 40.45 -6.27
N GLU A 177 3.36 41.22 -7.27
CA GLU A 177 3.29 42.70 -7.19
C GLU A 177 4.57 43.37 -6.64
N GLY A 178 5.74 42.82 -7.00
CA GLY A 178 7.05 43.33 -6.58
C GLY A 178 7.49 42.95 -5.16
N LYS A 179 6.66 42.26 -4.37
CA LYS A 179 7.02 41.75 -3.04
C LYS A 179 7.35 40.26 -3.09
N ASP A 180 8.42 39.90 -2.39
CA ASP A 180 8.90 38.52 -2.30
C ASP A 180 8.05 37.71 -1.32
N PHE A 181 7.88 36.42 -1.62
CA PHE A 181 7.36 35.40 -0.71
C PHE A 181 8.17 34.11 -0.88
N ALA A 182 8.22 33.28 0.15
CA ALA A 182 8.91 32.00 0.11
C ALA A 182 7.93 30.90 -0.31
N LYS A 183 8.34 30.05 -1.25
CA LYS A 183 7.53 28.93 -1.75
C LYS A 183 8.18 27.60 -1.37
N PHE A 184 7.34 26.64 -0.99
CA PHE A 184 7.73 25.31 -0.54
C PHE A 184 6.98 24.24 -1.33
N ILE A 185 7.65 23.11 -1.54
CA ILE A 185 7.08 21.90 -2.14
C ILE A 185 6.79 20.93 -1.00
N LEU A 186 5.60 20.33 -1.02
CA LEU A 186 5.12 19.37 -0.05
C LEU A 186 4.89 18.04 -0.75
N VAL A 187 5.34 16.94 -0.16
CA VAL A 187 5.04 15.59 -0.66
C VAL A 187 4.38 14.80 0.47
N ASN A 188 3.14 14.34 0.25
CA ASN A 188 2.48 13.48 1.23
C ASN A 188 3.01 12.05 1.08
N VAL A 189 3.90 11.69 2.00
CA VAL A 189 4.52 10.37 2.10
C VAL A 189 3.81 9.47 3.13
N GLY A 190 2.82 10.02 3.85
CA GLY A 190 1.96 9.28 4.76
C GLY A 190 0.73 8.68 4.07
N SER A 191 -0.01 7.89 4.83
CA SER A 191 -1.23 7.22 4.33
C SER A 191 -2.52 8.02 4.54
N ALA A 192 -2.45 9.11 5.31
CA ALA A 192 -3.59 10.01 5.52
C ALA A 192 -3.54 11.21 4.54
N PRO A 193 -4.66 11.59 3.89
CA PRO A 193 -4.72 12.80 3.09
C PRO A 193 -4.70 14.05 3.98
N PHE A 194 -4.08 15.13 3.51
CA PHE A 194 -4.10 16.42 4.18
C PHE A 194 -5.11 17.38 3.54
N ARG A 195 -5.76 18.21 4.36
CA ARG A 195 -6.83 19.13 3.93
C ARG A 195 -6.59 20.58 4.32
N SER A 196 -5.63 20.85 5.20
CA SER A 196 -5.21 22.22 5.50
C SER A 196 -3.72 22.30 5.85
N VAL A 197 -3.17 23.50 5.72
CA VAL A 197 -1.79 23.82 6.00
C VAL A 197 -1.68 25.16 6.72
N TYR A 198 -0.82 25.23 7.72
CA TYR A 198 -0.32 26.45 8.33
C TYR A 198 1.16 26.61 7.97
N ILE A 199 1.57 27.84 7.69
CA ILE A 199 2.96 28.19 7.47
C ILE A 199 3.30 29.44 8.26
N LYS A 200 4.46 29.42 8.91
CA LYS A 200 5.13 30.58 9.48
C LYS A 200 6.56 30.62 9.00
N VAL A 201 7.00 31.77 8.51
CA VAL A 201 8.40 32.01 8.13
C VAL A 201 8.93 33.16 8.98
N THR A 202 9.97 32.85 9.76
CA THR A 202 10.68 33.80 10.62
C THR A 202 12.00 34.16 9.97
N ASP A 203 12.30 35.45 9.90
CA ASP A 203 13.61 35.98 9.57
C ASP A 203 14.32 36.39 10.85
N ASP A 204 15.33 35.60 11.25
CA ASP A 204 16.04 35.79 12.50
C ASP A 204 16.90 37.06 12.49
N LYS A 205 17.36 37.49 11.31
CA LYS A 205 18.16 38.71 11.15
C LYS A 205 17.29 39.96 11.29
N ALA A 206 16.08 39.92 10.71
CA ALA A 206 15.14 41.02 10.80
C ALA A 206 14.32 41.02 12.11
N GLY A 207 14.29 39.90 12.83
CA GLY A 207 13.44 39.72 14.01
C GLY A 207 11.93 39.76 13.68
N LYS A 208 11.56 39.36 12.45
CA LYS A 208 10.19 39.48 11.91
C LYS A 208 9.69 38.13 11.41
N SER A 209 8.38 37.94 11.42
CA SER A 209 7.76 36.75 10.85
C SER A 209 6.50 37.07 10.06
N VAL A 210 6.20 36.25 9.07
CA VAL A 210 4.91 36.19 8.39
C VAL A 210 4.29 34.82 8.61
N GLU A 211 2.97 34.75 8.72
CA GLU A 211 2.26 33.48 8.90
C GLU A 211 0.86 33.53 8.27
N THR A 212 0.35 32.36 7.89
CA THR A 212 -1.00 32.21 7.34
C THR A 212 -1.41 30.73 7.33
N SER A 213 -2.66 30.46 6.97
CA SER A 213 -3.17 29.12 6.76
C SER A 213 -4.07 29.03 5.53
N TYR A 214 -4.16 27.83 4.96
CA TYR A 214 -4.93 27.52 3.78
C TYR A 214 -5.65 26.17 3.93
N ASN A 215 -6.75 26.00 3.22
CA ASN A 215 -7.47 24.72 3.07
C ASN A 215 -7.13 24.01 1.74
N ALA A 216 -6.01 24.38 1.12
CA ALA A 216 -5.55 23.89 -0.17
C ALA A 216 -4.01 23.96 -0.27
N PHE A 217 -3.47 23.25 -1.24
CA PHE A 217 -2.03 23.04 -1.48
C PHE A 217 -1.62 23.53 -2.87
N ASP A 218 -2.21 24.64 -3.27
CA ASP A 218 -2.24 25.13 -4.63
C ASP A 218 -0.88 25.59 -5.15
N LEU A 219 -0.59 25.27 -6.41
CA LEU A 219 0.53 25.86 -7.12
C LEU A 219 0.19 27.29 -7.53
N ARG A 220 0.93 28.25 -6.99
CA ARG A 220 0.94 29.64 -7.46
C ARG A 220 2.22 29.98 -8.20
N VAL A 221 2.09 30.80 -9.23
CA VAL A 221 3.19 31.44 -9.96
C VAL A 221 2.96 32.94 -9.86
N GLY A 222 3.79 33.63 -9.08
CA GLY A 222 3.46 34.96 -8.59
C GLY A 222 2.10 35.00 -7.90
N CYS A 223 1.20 35.88 -8.35
CA CYS A 223 -0.15 36.01 -7.76
C CYS A 223 -1.18 35.04 -8.35
N VAL A 224 -0.84 34.34 -9.44
CA VAL A 224 -1.80 33.56 -10.23
C VAL A 224 -1.88 32.13 -9.71
N LEU A 225 -3.11 31.65 -9.53
CA LEU A 225 -3.38 30.24 -9.27
C LEU A 225 -3.15 29.44 -10.55
N ALA A 226 -2.07 28.65 -10.59
CA ALA A 226 -1.72 27.83 -11.74
C ALA A 226 -2.32 26.42 -11.67
N LYS A 227 -2.44 25.85 -10.47
CA LYS A 227 -3.09 24.55 -10.24
C LYS A 227 -3.75 24.50 -8.87
N ASN A 228 -5.01 24.09 -8.84
CA ASN A 228 -5.71 23.80 -7.59
C ASN A 228 -5.40 22.36 -7.13
N ILE A 229 -5.07 22.20 -5.85
CA ILE A 229 -4.72 20.92 -5.22
C ILE A 229 -5.38 20.89 -3.83
N ALA A 230 -6.52 20.22 -3.73
CA ALA A 230 -7.20 19.95 -2.47
C ALA A 230 -8.08 18.69 -2.60
N PRO A 231 -7.92 17.66 -1.75
CA PRO A 231 -6.90 17.52 -0.70
C PRO A 231 -5.50 17.18 -1.27
N LEU A 232 -4.48 17.15 -0.41
CA LEU A 232 -3.19 16.55 -0.72
C LEU A 232 -3.23 15.05 -0.42
N GLU A 233 -3.58 14.27 -1.44
CA GLU A 233 -3.69 12.81 -1.36
C GLU A 233 -2.33 12.11 -1.12
N GLN A 234 -2.37 10.85 -0.69
CA GLN A 234 -1.18 10.01 -0.52
C GLN A 234 -0.34 9.96 -1.81
N GLY A 235 0.98 10.09 -1.68
CA GLY A 235 1.92 10.19 -2.79
C GLY A 235 1.84 11.49 -3.58
N GLY A 236 0.89 12.37 -3.26
CA GLY A 236 0.66 13.62 -3.96
C GLY A 236 1.72 14.68 -3.66
N THR A 237 1.94 15.56 -4.64
CA THR A 237 2.75 16.78 -4.49
C THR A 237 1.87 18.01 -4.43
N GLY A 238 2.08 18.85 -3.42
CA GLY A 238 1.41 20.12 -3.22
C GLY A 238 2.39 21.25 -2.98
N TYR A 239 1.87 22.45 -2.80
CA TYR A 239 2.67 23.65 -2.59
C TYR A 239 2.07 24.52 -1.49
N VAL A 240 2.93 25.23 -0.77
CA VAL A 240 2.52 26.28 0.16
C VAL A 240 3.45 27.48 -0.02
N SER A 241 2.87 28.67 0.07
CA SER A 241 3.61 29.93 0.00
C SER A 241 3.43 30.69 1.30
N SER A 242 4.48 31.35 1.78
CA SER A 242 4.35 32.32 2.87
C SER A 242 3.53 33.52 2.39
N PRO A 243 3.01 34.35 3.32
CA PRO A 243 2.64 35.71 2.96
C PRO A 243 3.83 36.48 2.40
N GLN A 244 3.55 37.55 1.67
CA GLN A 244 4.56 38.46 1.17
C GLN A 244 5.30 39.15 2.31
N PHE A 245 6.63 39.24 2.20
CA PHE A 245 7.45 40.00 3.14
C PHE A 245 7.30 41.49 2.87
N ASN A 246 7.14 42.29 3.92
CA ASN A 246 7.23 43.76 3.85
C ASN A 246 8.67 44.28 4.10
N TRP A 247 9.65 43.39 4.03
CA TRP A 247 11.08 43.63 4.17
C TRP A 247 11.87 42.74 3.21
N ASN A 248 13.17 43.00 3.05
CA ASN A 248 14.04 42.11 2.29
C ASN A 248 14.46 40.92 3.15
N ALA A 249 13.82 39.77 2.89
CA ALA A 249 14.11 38.49 3.54
C ALA A 249 15.07 37.60 2.72
N THR A 250 15.27 37.92 1.43
CA THR A 250 16.09 37.09 0.52
C THR A 250 17.56 37.14 0.92
N GLY A 251 18.18 35.96 1.06
CA GLY A 251 19.57 35.83 1.49
C GLY A 251 19.79 35.99 3.00
N ASN A 252 18.72 36.19 3.79
CA ASN A 252 18.78 36.05 5.24
C ASN A 252 18.56 34.59 5.63
N LYS A 253 19.03 34.22 6.82
CA LYS A 253 18.68 32.94 7.44
C LYS A 253 17.22 32.99 7.87
N LEU A 254 16.40 32.09 7.32
CA LEU A 254 14.99 32.01 7.65
C LEU A 254 14.68 30.66 8.30
N ARG A 255 13.71 30.65 9.21
CA ARG A 255 13.12 29.43 9.75
C ARG A 255 11.67 29.32 9.32
N ALA A 256 11.34 28.26 8.59
CA ALA A 256 9.98 27.94 8.20
C ALA A 256 9.41 26.83 9.10
N ILE A 257 8.24 27.08 9.69
CA ILE A 257 7.43 26.09 10.40
C ILE A 257 6.21 25.83 9.54
N ILE A 258 6.04 24.59 9.09
CA ILE A 258 4.94 24.18 8.23
C ILE A 258 4.21 23.03 8.92
N MET A 259 2.90 23.20 9.13
CA MET A 259 2.05 22.22 9.78
C MET A 259 0.92 21.83 8.84
N LEU A 260 0.76 20.54 8.58
CA LEU A 260 -0.32 20.00 7.75
C LEU A 260 -1.29 19.23 8.63
N CYS A 261 -2.59 19.36 8.36
CA CYS A 261 -3.65 18.69 9.13
C CYS A 261 -4.60 17.90 8.22
N THR A 262 -5.13 16.79 8.74
CA THR A 262 -5.98 15.86 7.98
C THR A 262 -7.38 16.41 7.68
N GLU A 263 -7.80 17.47 8.37
CA GLU A 263 -9.08 18.16 8.13
C GLU A 263 -8.88 19.64 7.78
N GLN A 264 -9.95 20.28 7.29
CA GLN A 264 -9.92 21.71 6.98
C GLN A 264 -9.88 22.55 8.26
N GLY A 265 -9.41 23.80 8.16
CA GLY A 265 -9.37 24.72 9.29
C GLY A 265 -8.37 24.33 10.38
N LEU A 266 -7.28 23.63 10.01
CA LEU A 266 -6.25 23.14 10.93
C LEU A 266 -6.78 22.17 12.00
N GLN A 267 -7.72 21.30 11.62
CA GLN A 267 -8.35 20.30 12.49
C GLN A 267 -7.89 18.87 12.17
N GLY A 268 -8.29 17.92 13.02
CA GLY A 268 -7.89 16.52 12.91
C GLY A 268 -6.48 16.28 13.41
N THR A 269 -5.78 15.32 12.81
CA THR A 269 -4.38 15.03 13.18
C THR A 269 -3.45 15.96 12.40
N CYS A 270 -2.57 16.66 13.11
CA CYS A 270 -1.61 17.58 12.51
C CYS A 270 -0.17 17.09 12.67
N VAL A 271 0.64 17.32 11.65
CA VAL A 271 2.07 17.03 11.63
C VAL A 271 2.83 18.29 11.28
N THR A 272 3.93 18.55 11.99
CA THR A 272 4.75 19.75 11.78
C THR A 272 6.14 19.39 11.26
N ARG A 273 6.65 20.22 10.36
CA ARG A 273 8.04 20.22 9.88
C ARG A 273 8.64 21.59 10.03
N ILE A 274 9.94 21.61 10.29
CA ILE A 274 10.73 22.82 10.44
C ILE A 274 11.88 22.75 9.46
N LEU A 275 12.12 23.84 8.73
CA LEU A 275 13.22 23.99 7.81
C LEU A 275 13.97 25.27 8.14
N ASP A 276 15.29 25.17 8.23
CA ASP A 276 16.17 26.32 8.30
C ASP A 276 16.73 26.58 6.88
N LEU A 277 16.43 27.75 6.33
CA LEU A 277 16.84 28.24 5.02
C LEU A 277 18.11 29.08 5.18
N LYS A 278 19.07 28.91 4.26
CA LYS A 278 20.35 29.63 4.24
C LYS A 278 20.43 30.62 3.10
#